data_AF-A0A1H5ZFM5-F1
#
_entry.id   AF-A0A1H5ZFM5-F1
#
_cell.length_a   1.000
_cell.length_b   1.000
_cell.length_c   1.000
_cell.angle_alpha   90.00
_cell.angle_beta   90.00
_cell.angle_gamma   90.00
#
_symmetry.space_group_name_H-M   'P 1'
#
loop_
_entity.id
_entity.type
_entity.pdbx_description
1 polymer ?
#
loop_
_entity_poly.entity_id
_entity_poly.type
_entity_poly.pdbx_seq_one_letter_code
_entity_poly.pdbx_strand_id
1 'polypeptide(L)'
;MRKRRITTGAAVLAGAALLAACGSSGGGGSPSKTDSADSKPAGPAASPLSWPAPADASAHVKAAGLPMLGQEGQVLHIHSHLDVYVDGKAVTVPALVGIDESAQQISPLHTHDTSGVVHIESPVKRDFTLGEFMTEWNVPISADALGPLKVGGGKELHVYVNGKERAGDPAALKLAAHEEIALVYGSPADKVQVPASYNWPEGL
;
A
#
# COMPACT_ATOMS: atom_id res chain seq x y z
N MET A 1 -43.71 34.28 12.81
CA MET A 1 -44.60 33.26 13.42
C MET A 1 -45.59 32.73 12.38
N ARG A 2 -45.25 31.61 11.75
CA ARG A 2 -45.97 30.87 10.68
C ARG A 2 -45.35 29.45 10.72
N LYS A 3 -45.98 28.32 10.45
CA LYS A 3 -47.30 27.93 9.93
C LYS A 3 -47.36 26.39 10.04
N ARG A 4 -48.54 25.87 10.40
CA ARG A 4 -49.30 24.75 9.80
C ARG A 4 -48.72 23.32 9.66
N ARG A 5 -49.58 22.40 10.10
CA ARG A 5 -49.69 20.93 9.92
C ARG A 5 -49.61 20.47 8.46
N ILE A 6 -49.10 19.26 8.21
CA ILE A 6 -49.51 18.38 7.09
C ILE A 6 -49.49 16.90 7.52
N THR A 7 -50.60 16.23 7.24
CA THR A 7 -50.96 14.81 7.32
C THR A 7 -50.33 14.00 6.19
N THR A 8 -49.87 12.78 6.45
CA THR A 8 -49.48 11.81 5.40
C THR A 8 -50.61 10.79 5.22
N GLY A 9 -51.29 10.86 4.07
CA GLY A 9 -52.28 9.88 3.64
C GLY A 9 -51.64 8.75 2.84
N ALA A 10 -52.12 7.53 3.09
CA ALA A 10 -51.83 6.34 2.30
C ALA A 10 -52.71 6.29 1.04
N ALA A 11 -52.18 5.75 -0.06
CA ALA A 11 -52.97 5.30 -1.20
C ALA A 11 -52.36 4.02 -1.79
N VAL A 12 -53.16 2.96 -1.76
CA VAL A 12 -52.98 1.67 -2.43
C VAL A 12 -53.59 1.78 -3.83
N LEU A 13 -52.93 1.26 -4.86
CA LEU A 13 -53.63 0.81 -6.07
C LEU A 13 -53.00 -0.49 -6.60
N ALA A 14 -53.80 -1.55 -6.51
CA ALA A 14 -53.64 -2.80 -7.24
C ALA A 14 -54.24 -2.68 -8.65
N GLY A 15 -53.67 -3.40 -9.61
CA GLY A 15 -54.23 -3.55 -10.94
C GLY A 15 -53.73 -4.84 -11.58
N ALA A 16 -54.63 -5.83 -11.69
CA ALA A 16 -54.42 -7.07 -12.41
C ALA A 16 -55.27 -7.06 -13.69
N ALA A 17 -54.72 -7.53 -14.81
CA ALA A 17 -55.49 -8.11 -15.93
C ALA A 17 -54.59 -8.97 -16.82
N LEU A 18 -55.13 -10.14 -17.17
CA LEU A 18 -54.58 -11.26 -17.94
C LEU A 18 -54.48 -10.96 -19.44
N LEU A 19 -53.66 -11.72 -20.18
CA LEU A 19 -54.05 -12.39 -21.45
C LEU A 19 -52.95 -13.36 -21.90
N ALA A 20 -53.37 -14.59 -22.23
CA ALA A 20 -52.55 -15.66 -22.78
C ALA A 20 -52.40 -15.54 -24.30
N ALA A 21 -51.26 -15.96 -24.84
CA ALA A 21 -51.12 -16.35 -26.25
C ALA A 21 -50.04 -17.42 -26.40
N CYS A 22 -50.42 -18.55 -27.00
CA CYS A 22 -49.57 -19.67 -27.38
C CYS A 22 -48.86 -19.34 -28.72
N GLY A 23 -47.62 -19.82 -28.91
CA GLY A 23 -46.91 -19.75 -30.19
C GLY A 23 -45.67 -20.63 -30.20
N SER A 24 -45.59 -21.53 -31.18
CA SER A 24 -44.67 -22.67 -31.28
C SER A 24 -43.33 -22.36 -31.98
N SER A 25 -42.35 -23.23 -31.69
CA SER A 25 -41.28 -23.77 -32.57
C SER A 25 -40.17 -22.87 -33.13
N GLY A 26 -38.93 -23.39 -33.06
CA GLY A 26 -37.87 -23.11 -34.03
C GLY A 26 -36.54 -22.64 -33.42
N GLY A 27 -35.48 -23.43 -33.59
CA GLY A 27 -34.15 -23.16 -33.04
C GLY A 27 -33.27 -22.21 -33.85
N GLY A 28 -32.06 -21.97 -33.33
CA GLY A 28 -30.93 -21.42 -34.09
C GLY A 28 -30.15 -20.29 -33.39
N GLY A 29 -28.93 -20.62 -32.94
CA GLY A 29 -27.72 -19.78 -33.07
C GLY A 29 -27.64 -18.39 -32.42
N SER A 30 -26.80 -18.28 -31.38
CA SER A 30 -26.12 -17.08 -30.84
C SER A 30 -25.32 -16.28 -31.91
N PRO A 31 -24.69 -15.10 -31.64
CA PRO A 31 -24.34 -14.50 -30.33
C PRO A 31 -24.41 -12.95 -30.24
N SER A 32 -23.91 -12.44 -29.10
CA SER A 32 -23.31 -11.11 -28.87
C SER A 32 -24.10 -10.17 -27.97
N LYS A 33 -23.84 -10.24 -26.66
CA LYS A 33 -23.74 -9.04 -25.83
C LYS A 33 -22.29 -8.92 -25.39
N THR A 34 -21.61 -7.93 -25.95
CA THR A 34 -20.31 -7.45 -25.48
C THR A 34 -20.54 -6.75 -24.16
N ASP A 35 -20.26 -7.43 -23.06
CA ASP A 35 -20.04 -6.76 -21.78
C ASP A 35 -18.68 -6.08 -21.87
N SER A 36 -18.68 -4.75 -21.91
CA SER A 36 -17.48 -3.95 -21.74
C SER A 36 -16.95 -4.18 -20.32
N ALA A 37 -16.00 -5.09 -20.19
CA ALA A 37 -15.20 -5.20 -18.98
C ALA A 37 -14.36 -3.93 -18.85
N ASP A 38 -14.68 -3.11 -17.85
CA ASP A 38 -13.75 -2.13 -17.30
C ASP A 38 -12.45 -2.86 -16.99
N SER A 39 -11.46 -2.70 -17.87
CA SER A 39 -10.14 -3.28 -17.68
C SER A 39 -9.42 -2.41 -16.66
N LYS A 40 -9.73 -2.60 -15.38
CA LYS A 40 -8.84 -2.15 -14.30
C LYS A 40 -7.46 -2.71 -14.63
N PRO A 41 -6.40 -1.90 -14.71
CA PRO A 41 -5.06 -2.41 -14.92
C PRO A 41 -4.79 -3.51 -13.89
N ALA A 42 -4.42 -4.69 -14.37
CA ALA A 42 -3.91 -5.73 -13.49
C ALA A 42 -2.71 -5.13 -12.74
N GLY A 43 -2.67 -5.29 -11.42
CA GLY A 43 -1.54 -4.84 -10.62
C GLY A 43 -0.22 -5.43 -11.12
N PRO A 44 0.92 -4.87 -10.69
CA PRO A 44 2.24 -5.36 -11.07
C PRO A 44 2.37 -6.86 -10.76
N ALA A 45 3.09 -7.59 -11.61
CA ALA A 45 3.36 -9.01 -11.36
C ALA A 45 4.18 -9.16 -10.07
N ALA A 46 3.78 -10.11 -9.23
CA ALA A 46 4.51 -10.41 -7.99
C ALA A 46 5.91 -10.98 -8.29
N SER A 47 6.89 -10.57 -7.49
CA SER A 47 8.27 -11.05 -7.54
C SER A 47 8.42 -12.39 -6.79
N PRO A 48 9.27 -13.32 -7.25
CA PRO A 48 9.68 -14.47 -6.44
C PRO A 48 10.69 -14.10 -5.34
N LEU A 49 11.28 -12.89 -5.39
CA LEU A 49 12.15 -12.39 -4.35
C LEU A 49 11.31 -12.06 -3.10
N SER A 50 11.80 -12.48 -1.94
CA SER A 50 11.16 -12.23 -0.66
C SER A 50 12.18 -11.75 0.36
N TRP A 51 11.83 -10.67 1.07
CA TRP A 51 12.56 -10.17 2.23
C TRP A 51 11.63 -10.24 3.45
N PRO A 52 11.72 -11.30 4.27
CA PRO A 52 10.86 -11.46 5.43
C PRO A 52 11.16 -10.38 6.48
N ALA A 53 10.21 -10.13 7.38
CA ALA A 53 10.50 -9.37 8.60
C ALA A 53 11.59 -10.08 9.42
N PRO A 54 12.49 -9.35 10.09
CA PRO A 54 13.56 -10.00 10.84
C PRO A 54 13.02 -10.82 12.02
N ALA A 55 13.61 -11.99 12.25
CA ALA A 55 13.25 -12.84 13.38
C ALA A 55 13.57 -12.21 14.75
N ASP A 56 14.56 -11.32 14.79
CA ASP A 56 14.94 -10.52 15.97
C ASP A 56 14.68 -9.05 15.69
N ALA A 57 13.40 -8.65 15.72
CA ALA A 57 13.00 -7.27 15.46
C ALA A 57 13.73 -6.30 16.40
N SER A 58 13.81 -6.62 17.70
CA SER A 58 14.47 -5.81 18.71
C SER A 58 15.93 -5.48 18.38
N ALA A 59 16.72 -6.43 17.88
CA ALA A 59 18.10 -6.18 17.46
C ALA A 59 18.18 -5.26 16.24
N HIS A 60 17.29 -5.42 15.26
CA HIS A 60 17.28 -4.62 14.04
C HIS A 60 16.76 -3.19 14.27
N VAL A 61 15.75 -3.02 15.13
CA VAL A 61 15.28 -1.70 15.60
C VAL A 61 16.42 -0.96 16.29
N LYS A 62 17.18 -1.64 17.16
CA LYS A 62 18.38 -1.06 17.78
C LYS A 62 19.45 -0.70 16.74
N ALA A 63 19.66 -1.52 15.72
CA ALA A 63 20.60 -1.24 14.64
C ALA A 63 20.20 0.00 13.81
N ALA A 64 18.89 0.26 13.68
CA ALA A 64 18.34 1.48 13.09
C ALA A 64 18.46 2.71 14.01
N GLY A 65 18.96 2.56 15.25
CA GLY A 65 19.06 3.65 16.22
C GLY A 65 17.71 4.00 16.88
N LEU A 66 16.74 3.09 16.81
CA LEU A 66 15.39 3.26 17.32
C LEU A 66 15.20 2.54 18.68
N PRO A 67 14.28 3.03 19.53
CA PRO A 67 13.89 2.33 20.75
C PRO A 67 12.76 1.32 20.48
N MET A 68 12.73 0.24 21.25
CA MET A 68 11.51 -0.55 21.41
C MET A 68 10.58 0.14 22.43
N LEU A 69 9.31 0.33 22.06
CA LEU A 69 8.25 0.89 22.88
C LEU A 69 7.35 -0.23 23.43
N GLY A 70 6.65 0.03 24.54
CA GLY A 70 5.62 -0.88 25.05
C GLY A 70 4.25 -0.72 24.37
N GLN A 71 4.07 0.37 23.61
CA GLN A 71 2.87 0.64 22.81
C GLN A 71 3.18 1.70 21.74
N GLU A 72 2.27 1.84 20.80
CA GLU A 72 2.25 2.89 19.77
C GLU A 72 2.34 4.30 20.37
N GLY A 73 3.19 5.14 19.78
CA GLY A 73 3.34 6.53 20.17
C GLY A 73 2.25 7.43 19.58
N GLN A 74 1.80 8.42 20.35
CA GLN A 74 0.67 9.29 19.96
C GLN A 74 1.05 10.77 19.79
N VAL A 75 2.31 11.13 20.01
CA VAL A 75 2.78 12.53 19.87
C VAL A 75 3.03 12.86 18.39
N LEU A 76 3.65 11.93 17.69
CA LEU A 76 3.65 11.87 16.23
C LEU A 76 2.93 10.58 15.85
N HIS A 77 1.92 10.67 15.01
CA HIS A 77 1.13 9.54 14.55
C HIS A 77 0.72 9.85 13.10
N ILE A 78 1.52 9.36 12.16
CA ILE A 78 1.32 9.55 10.71
C ILE A 78 1.67 8.24 9.99
N HIS A 79 1.25 8.12 8.74
CA HIS A 79 1.48 6.93 7.92
C HIS A 79 2.11 7.30 6.58
N SER A 80 2.99 6.45 6.05
CA SER A 80 3.51 6.53 4.68
C SER A 80 3.33 5.17 4.00
N HIS A 81 3.19 5.14 2.68
CA HIS A 81 3.07 3.89 1.93
C HIS A 81 4.38 3.59 1.20
N LEU A 82 4.82 2.34 1.21
CA LEU A 82 6.04 1.87 0.56
C LEU A 82 5.72 0.73 -0.41
N ASP A 83 5.97 0.99 -1.69
CA ASP A 83 6.07 -0.02 -2.73
C ASP A 83 7.53 -0.33 -3.06
N VAL A 84 7.85 -1.61 -3.30
CA VAL A 84 9.17 -2.03 -3.75
C VAL A 84 9.07 -2.85 -5.03
N TYR A 85 9.87 -2.48 -6.03
CA TYR A 85 9.94 -3.15 -7.31
C TYR A 85 11.37 -3.61 -7.57
N VAL A 86 11.53 -4.88 -7.93
CA VAL A 86 12.80 -5.48 -8.35
C VAL A 86 12.61 -6.13 -9.71
N ASP A 87 13.39 -5.69 -10.70
CA ASP A 87 13.35 -6.19 -12.08
C ASP A 87 11.93 -6.19 -12.68
N GLY A 88 11.22 -5.08 -12.48
CA GLY A 88 9.85 -4.87 -12.98
C GLY A 88 8.75 -5.58 -12.19
N LYS A 89 9.08 -6.28 -11.10
CA LYS A 89 8.14 -7.07 -10.30
C LYS A 89 8.00 -6.52 -8.89
N ALA A 90 6.79 -6.53 -8.36
CA ALA A 90 6.51 -6.06 -7.00
C ALA A 90 7.06 -7.04 -5.95
N VAL A 91 7.85 -6.53 -5.01
CA VAL A 91 8.32 -7.24 -3.82
C VAL A 91 7.43 -6.82 -2.65
N THR A 92 6.90 -7.80 -1.92
CA THR A 92 6.06 -7.55 -0.76
C THR A 92 6.87 -6.92 0.37
N VAL A 93 6.41 -5.77 0.88
CA VAL A 93 6.78 -5.29 2.22
C VAL A 93 6.03 -6.17 3.23
N PRO A 94 6.72 -6.91 4.10
CA PRO A 94 6.08 -7.87 4.99
C PRO A 94 5.37 -7.16 6.15
N ALA A 95 4.42 -7.88 6.75
CA ALA A 95 3.93 -7.57 8.08
C ALA A 95 5.04 -7.71 9.13
N LEU A 96 4.84 -7.12 10.30
CA LEU A 96 5.64 -7.30 11.51
C LEU A 96 7.08 -6.76 11.40
N VAL A 97 7.36 -5.85 10.47
CA VAL A 97 8.61 -5.06 10.54
C VAL A 97 8.53 -4.18 11.78
N GLY A 98 9.58 -4.16 12.59
CA GLY A 98 9.64 -3.33 13.80
C GLY A 98 8.79 -3.85 14.98
N ILE A 99 8.16 -5.03 14.87
CA ILE A 99 7.29 -5.59 15.92
C ILE A 99 7.93 -6.84 16.53
N ASP A 100 8.08 -6.85 17.86
CA ASP A 100 8.45 -8.04 18.64
C ASP A 100 7.21 -8.55 19.38
N GLU A 101 6.50 -9.49 18.74
CA GLU A 101 5.28 -10.07 19.31
C GLU A 101 5.55 -10.83 20.61
N SER A 102 6.73 -11.43 20.75
CA SER A 102 7.06 -12.21 21.94
C SER A 102 7.25 -11.33 23.17
N ALA A 103 7.88 -10.16 22.98
CA ALA A 103 8.11 -9.18 24.02
C ALA A 103 6.95 -8.19 24.19
N GLN A 104 5.98 -8.20 23.27
CA GLN A 104 4.90 -7.22 23.19
C GLN A 104 5.46 -5.79 23.08
N GLN A 105 6.43 -5.61 22.18
CA GLN A 105 7.08 -4.33 21.95
C GLN A 105 7.04 -3.93 20.48
N ILE A 106 7.10 -2.63 20.23
CA ILE A 106 6.97 -2.05 18.88
C ILE A 106 7.93 -0.89 18.67
N SER A 107 8.51 -0.77 17.49
CA SER A 107 9.31 0.37 17.07
C SER A 107 8.40 1.55 16.67
N PRO A 108 8.87 2.82 16.82
CA PRO A 108 8.17 3.97 16.26
C PRO A 108 7.93 3.87 14.75
N LEU A 109 8.71 3.04 14.05
CA LEU A 109 8.50 2.65 12.66
C LEU A 109 8.06 1.18 12.65
N HIS A 110 6.96 0.84 11.98
CA HIS A 110 6.52 -0.55 11.89
C HIS A 110 5.50 -0.80 10.78
N THR A 111 5.25 -2.07 10.47
CA THR A 111 4.15 -2.52 9.60
C THR A 111 3.27 -3.53 10.33
N HIS A 112 1.95 -3.35 10.28
CA HIS A 112 1.00 -4.31 10.85
C HIS A 112 0.65 -5.45 9.89
N ASP A 113 0.71 -5.19 8.58
CA ASP A 113 0.32 -6.15 7.54
C ASP A 113 1.20 -6.03 6.28
N THR A 114 0.82 -6.74 5.21
CA THR A 114 1.55 -6.74 3.93
C THR A 114 1.09 -5.66 2.96
N SER A 115 0.33 -4.65 3.41
CA SER A 115 -0.16 -3.58 2.55
C SER A 115 0.95 -2.64 2.09
N GLY A 116 2.07 -2.57 2.82
CA GLY A 116 3.13 -1.58 2.58
C GLY A 116 2.96 -0.29 3.37
N VAL A 117 1.92 -0.18 4.22
CA VAL A 117 1.77 0.97 5.13
C VAL A 117 2.82 0.91 6.23
N VAL A 118 3.70 1.90 6.24
CA VAL A 118 4.66 2.19 7.30
C VAL A 118 4.02 3.16 8.29
N HIS A 119 3.86 2.70 9.52
CA HIS A 119 3.39 3.49 10.64
C HIS A 119 4.56 4.29 11.22
N ILE A 120 4.32 5.58 11.50
CA ILE A 120 5.27 6.47 12.18
C ILE A 120 4.58 7.01 13.44
N GLU A 121 4.74 6.25 14.52
CA GLU A 121 3.97 6.38 15.76
C GLU A 121 4.91 6.50 16.95
N SER A 122 5.23 7.74 17.32
CA SER A 122 6.31 8.04 18.24
C SER A 122 5.83 8.83 19.48
N PRO A 123 6.41 8.56 20.67
CA PRO A 123 6.18 9.37 21.86
C PRO A 123 6.88 10.75 21.77
N VAL A 124 7.64 11.02 20.71
CA VAL A 124 8.31 12.30 20.47
C VAL A 124 8.13 12.76 19.03
N LYS A 125 8.16 14.06 18.80
CA LYS A 125 8.14 14.62 17.45
C LYS A 125 9.57 14.79 16.93
N ARG A 126 9.93 14.03 15.91
CA ARG A 126 11.15 14.20 15.12
C ARG A 126 10.92 13.72 13.70
N ASP A 127 11.86 14.03 12.82
CA ASP A 127 11.89 13.42 11.50
C ASP A 127 12.35 11.97 11.63
N PHE A 128 11.63 11.06 10.99
CA PHE A 128 12.01 9.67 10.78
C PHE A 128 12.36 9.46 9.31
N THR A 129 13.23 8.51 8.99
CA THR A 129 13.70 8.31 7.61
C THR A 129 13.43 6.93 7.06
N LEU A 130 13.37 6.84 5.73
CA LEU A 130 13.34 5.59 5.00
C LEU A 130 14.54 4.72 5.37
N GLY A 131 15.73 5.30 5.58
CA GLY A 131 16.91 4.56 6.01
C GLY A 131 16.74 3.86 7.35
N GLU A 132 16.09 4.49 8.33
CA GLU A 132 15.78 3.87 9.62
C GLU A 132 14.86 2.66 9.42
N PHE A 133 13.74 2.83 8.70
CA PHE A 133 12.79 1.74 8.41
C PHE A 133 13.45 0.57 7.65
N MET A 134 14.19 0.87 6.59
CA MET A 134 14.87 -0.14 5.78
C MET A 134 15.96 -0.87 6.56
N THR A 135 16.60 -0.21 7.54
CA THR A 135 17.57 -0.84 8.44
C THR A 135 16.91 -1.80 9.42
N GLU A 136 15.80 -1.41 10.06
CA GLU A 136 15.07 -2.31 10.96
C GLU A 136 14.36 -3.45 10.23
N TRP A 137 14.05 -3.30 8.94
CA TRP A 137 13.59 -4.39 8.07
C TRP A 137 14.73 -5.31 7.61
N ASN A 138 16.00 -4.98 7.89
CA ASN A 138 17.17 -5.70 7.39
C ASN A 138 17.33 -5.69 5.86
N VAL A 139 16.87 -4.62 5.21
CA VAL A 139 17.06 -4.34 3.77
C VAL A 139 17.68 -2.95 3.63
N PRO A 140 18.87 -2.68 4.21
CA PRO A 140 19.43 -1.33 4.26
C PRO A 140 19.56 -0.73 2.85
N ILE A 141 19.28 0.56 2.73
CA ILE A 141 19.26 1.29 1.46
C ILE A 141 20.37 2.34 1.42
N SER A 142 20.96 2.54 0.25
CA SER A 142 21.86 3.65 -0.06
C SER A 142 21.74 4.01 -1.54
N ALA A 143 22.46 5.04 -2.00
CA ALA A 143 22.48 5.40 -3.42
C ALA A 143 22.92 4.24 -4.34
N ASP A 144 23.69 3.29 -3.82
CA ASP A 144 24.29 2.19 -4.59
C ASP A 144 23.73 0.80 -4.22
N ALA A 145 22.75 0.72 -3.31
CA ALA A 145 22.25 -0.57 -2.83
C ALA A 145 20.80 -0.54 -2.34
N LEU A 146 20.10 -1.65 -2.59
CA LEU A 146 18.82 -2.00 -1.98
C LEU A 146 18.95 -3.37 -1.32
N GLY A 147 19.20 -3.39 -0.01
CA GLY A 147 19.56 -4.60 0.72
C GLY A 147 20.78 -5.29 0.10
N PRO A 148 20.67 -6.57 -0.33
CA PRO A 148 21.77 -7.29 -0.97
C PRO A 148 22.01 -6.88 -2.42
N LEU A 149 21.10 -6.13 -3.05
CA LEU A 149 21.16 -5.74 -4.46
C LEU A 149 22.08 -4.53 -4.63
N LYS A 150 22.91 -4.52 -5.68
CA LYS A 150 23.93 -3.49 -5.93
C LYS A 150 23.71 -2.82 -7.28
N VAL A 151 23.72 -1.50 -7.28
CA VAL A 151 23.75 -0.68 -8.50
C VAL A 151 25.03 -1.00 -9.28
N GLY A 152 24.92 -0.98 -10.61
CA GLY A 152 25.99 -1.38 -11.54
C GLY A 152 25.61 -2.58 -12.39
N GLY A 153 26.44 -2.91 -13.38
CA GLY A 153 26.15 -4.03 -14.30
C GLY A 153 24.85 -3.87 -15.10
N GLY A 154 24.41 -2.62 -15.34
CA GLY A 154 23.14 -2.30 -16.00
C GLY A 154 21.92 -2.30 -15.07
N LYS A 155 22.12 -2.35 -13.74
CA LYS A 155 21.08 -2.17 -12.73
C LYS A 155 21.20 -0.80 -12.06
N GLU A 156 20.07 -0.17 -11.84
CA GLU A 156 19.90 1.16 -11.26
C GLU A 156 18.89 1.08 -10.10
N LEU A 157 18.97 2.04 -9.17
CA LEU A 157 18.01 2.23 -8.10
C LEU A 157 17.43 3.64 -8.21
N HIS A 158 16.11 3.72 -8.33
CA HIS A 158 15.37 4.98 -8.36
C HIS A 158 14.38 5.02 -7.19
N VAL A 159 14.26 6.18 -6.57
CA VAL A 159 13.29 6.44 -5.50
C VAL A 159 12.30 7.47 -5.98
N TYR A 160 11.02 7.20 -5.79
CA TYR A 160 9.93 8.10 -6.15
C TYR A 160 9.13 8.45 -4.91
N VAL A 161 8.66 9.70 -4.87
CA VAL A 161 7.70 10.18 -3.87
C VAL A 161 6.53 10.81 -4.62
N ASN A 162 5.32 10.28 -4.43
CA ASN A 162 4.11 10.70 -5.11
C ASN A 162 4.28 10.73 -6.64
N GLY A 163 4.91 9.68 -7.18
CA GLY A 163 5.15 9.50 -8.62
C GLY A 163 6.27 10.37 -9.20
N LYS A 164 6.96 11.16 -8.37
CA LYS A 164 8.07 12.01 -8.80
C LYS A 164 9.39 11.46 -8.31
N GLU A 165 10.34 11.31 -9.22
CA GLU A 165 11.68 10.83 -8.89
C GLU A 165 12.37 11.80 -7.91
N ARG A 166 13.09 11.21 -6.95
CA ARG A 166 13.83 11.92 -5.92
C ARG A 166 15.30 11.51 -6.02
N ALA A 167 16.13 12.49 -6.36
CA ALA A 167 17.59 12.35 -6.30
C ALA A 167 18.12 12.56 -4.87
N GLY A 168 19.31 12.04 -4.62
CA GLY A 168 20.01 12.17 -3.34
C GLY A 168 20.20 10.84 -2.64
N ASP A 169 20.60 10.89 -1.36
CA ASP A 169 20.71 9.70 -0.53
C ASP A 169 19.30 9.20 -0.15
N PRO A 170 18.89 8.00 -0.61
CA PRO A 170 17.57 7.47 -0.30
C PRO A 170 17.40 7.16 1.20
N ALA A 171 18.48 6.86 1.93
CA ALA A 171 18.41 6.61 3.37
C ALA A 171 18.01 7.87 4.17
N ALA A 172 18.31 9.05 3.63
CA ALA A 172 17.99 10.34 4.22
C ALA A 172 16.58 10.85 3.89
N LEU A 173 15.80 10.12 3.07
CA LEU A 173 14.42 10.50 2.75
C LEU A 173 13.59 10.50 4.04
N LYS A 174 13.07 11.67 4.41
CA LYS A 174 12.16 11.82 5.55
C LYS A 174 10.79 11.25 5.20
N LEU A 175 10.22 10.47 6.10
CA LEU A 175 8.86 9.95 5.98
C LEU A 175 7.86 11.05 6.36
N ALA A 176 6.83 11.21 5.54
CA ALA A 176 5.79 12.22 5.73
C ALA A 176 4.39 11.62 5.58
N ALA A 177 3.41 12.30 6.19
CA ALA A 177 2.03 11.85 6.20
C ALA A 177 1.50 11.68 4.79
N HIS A 178 0.96 10.49 4.53
CA HIS A 178 0.29 10.08 3.31
C HIS A 178 1.12 10.19 2.03
N GLU A 179 2.44 10.12 2.13
CA GLU A 179 3.30 9.97 0.94
C GLU A 179 3.26 8.54 0.39
N GLU A 180 3.22 8.45 -0.93
CA GLU A 180 3.43 7.22 -1.72
C GLU A 180 4.90 7.13 -2.11
N ILE A 181 5.63 6.17 -1.56
CA ILE A 181 7.05 5.96 -1.82
C ILE A 181 7.21 4.70 -2.66
N ALA A 182 7.93 4.80 -3.77
CA ALA A 182 8.28 3.63 -4.58
C ALA A 182 9.80 3.50 -4.74
N LEU A 183 10.32 2.31 -4.42
CA LEU A 183 11.70 1.92 -4.68
C LEU A 183 11.73 1.05 -5.92
N VAL A 184 12.45 1.48 -6.96
CA VAL A 184 12.52 0.77 -8.23
C VAL A 184 13.98 0.39 -8.49
N TYR A 185 14.29 -0.89 -8.29
CA TYR A 185 15.57 -1.47 -8.64
C TYR A 185 15.43 -2.34 -9.89
N GLY A 186 16.28 -2.12 -10.90
CA GLY A 186 16.20 -2.89 -12.13
C GLY A 186 17.05 -2.32 -13.24
N SER A 187 16.94 -2.91 -14.42
CA SER A 187 17.50 -2.31 -15.64
C SER A 187 16.56 -1.21 -16.17
N PRO A 188 17.06 -0.22 -16.92
CA PRO A 188 16.21 0.79 -17.56
C PRO A 188 15.14 0.22 -18.52
N ALA A 189 15.29 -1.04 -18.94
CA ALA A 189 14.32 -1.73 -19.79
C ALA A 189 13.14 -2.32 -18.99
N ASP A 190 13.28 -2.48 -17.67
CA ASP A 190 12.24 -3.03 -16.81
C ASP A 190 11.12 -1.99 -16.64
N LYS A 191 9.92 -2.34 -17.09
CA LYS A 191 8.77 -1.43 -17.06
C LYS A 191 8.09 -1.49 -15.71
N VAL A 192 8.16 -0.41 -14.94
CA VAL A 192 7.37 -0.21 -13.71
C VAL A 192 6.43 0.97 -13.91
N GLN A 193 5.14 0.76 -13.65
CA GLN A 193 4.20 1.86 -13.50
C GLN A 193 4.34 2.39 -12.08
N VAL A 194 5.12 3.47 -11.93
CA VAL A 194 5.37 4.08 -10.62
C VAL A 194 4.05 4.65 -10.06
N PRO A 195 3.64 4.24 -8.85
CA PRO A 195 2.45 4.78 -8.20
C PRO A 195 2.67 6.26 -7.84
N ALA A 196 1.61 7.05 -7.94
CA ALA A 196 1.62 8.46 -7.54
C ALA A 196 0.80 8.74 -6.26
N SER A 197 0.05 7.75 -5.79
CA SER A 197 -0.83 7.85 -4.63
C SER A 197 -1.20 6.47 -4.11
N TYR A 198 -1.37 6.37 -2.79
CA TYR A 198 -2.03 5.25 -2.14
C TYR A 198 -3.50 5.56 -1.86
N ASN A 199 -4.37 4.55 -1.92
CA ASN A 199 -5.76 4.69 -1.48
C ASN A 199 -5.86 4.37 0.02
N TRP A 200 -5.68 5.39 0.85
CA TRP A 200 -5.68 5.30 2.30
C TRP A 200 -7.02 4.77 2.87
N PRO A 201 -7.00 3.68 3.66
CA PRO A 201 -8.13 3.28 4.48
C PRO A 201 -8.56 4.37 5.45
N GLU A 202 -9.85 4.39 5.81
CA GLU A 202 -10.33 5.30 6.85
C GLU A 202 -9.62 5.01 8.18
N GLY A 203 -9.14 6.07 8.84
CA GLY A 203 -8.44 5.98 10.11
C GLY A 203 -6.91 5.93 9.99
N LEU A 204 -6.36 5.85 8.78
CA LEU A 204 -4.93 6.02 8.50
C LEU A 204 -4.64 7.39 7.88
#